data_AF-A0A3C0ZUY7-F1
#
_entry.id   AF-A0A3C0ZUY7-F1
#
_cell.length_a   1.000
_cell.length_b   1.000
_cell.length_c   1.000
_cell.angle_alpha   90.00
_cell.angle_beta   90.00
_cell.angle_gamma   90.00
#
_symmetry.space_group_name_H-M   'P 1'
#
loop_
_entity.id
_entity.type
_entity.pdbx_description
1 polymer ?
#
loop_
_entity_poly.entity_id
_entity_poly.type
_entity_poly.pdbx_seq_one_letter_code
_entity_poly.pdbx_strand_id
1 'polypeptide(L)'
;MTARAGTGVNKKRTSSQRVKEEEKREKTEKLNAQKSALGSKLAAVDALRSGFEIPAIEGREVEHVQYGTGKVIRQDGAVITVQYGDVTKKQKLPFVVAGGLMHLKDADMETSLTRIEELDRQGDALRKEMQYLDSLLADLNKPPAK
;
A
#
# COMPACT_ATOMS: atom_id res chain seq x y z
N MET A 1 -47.42 -55.82 -10.96
CA MET A 1 -46.20 -55.16 -11.49
C MET A 1 -45.55 -54.37 -10.36
N THR A 2 -44.25 -54.52 -10.25
CA THR A 2 -43.41 -54.25 -9.09
C THR A 2 -42.96 -52.78 -8.96
N ALA A 3 -42.74 -52.40 -7.70
CA ALA A 3 -42.23 -51.17 -7.10
C ALA A 3 -41.21 -50.30 -7.87
N ARG A 4 -41.20 -48.99 -7.58
CA ARG A 4 -40.16 -48.39 -6.71
C ARG A 4 -40.41 -46.91 -6.41
N ALA A 5 -40.66 -46.63 -5.13
CA ALA A 5 -40.49 -45.32 -4.53
C ALA A 5 -39.01 -44.91 -4.66
N GLY A 6 -38.75 -43.83 -5.40
CA GLY A 6 -37.44 -43.19 -5.44
C GLY A 6 -37.19 -42.48 -4.11
N THR A 7 -36.51 -43.16 -3.20
CA THR A 7 -35.95 -42.58 -1.99
C THR A 7 -34.97 -41.48 -2.37
N GLY A 8 -35.41 -40.22 -2.26
CA GLY A 8 -34.53 -39.07 -2.23
C GLY A 8 -33.60 -39.21 -1.03
N VAL A 9 -32.36 -39.64 -1.27
CA VAL A 9 -31.30 -39.66 -0.28
C VAL A 9 -31.02 -38.21 0.08
N ASN A 10 -31.68 -37.75 1.13
CA ASN A 10 -31.36 -36.50 1.79
C ASN A 10 -29.96 -36.70 2.41
N LYS A 11 -28.92 -36.35 1.64
CA LYS A 11 -27.52 -36.58 1.98
C LYS A 11 -27.18 -35.69 3.16
N LYS A 12 -27.48 -36.15 4.38
CA LYS A 12 -27.11 -35.49 5.64
C LYS A 12 -25.60 -35.27 5.60
N ARG A 13 -25.17 -34.01 5.53
CA ARG A 13 -23.76 -33.61 5.62
C ARG A 13 -23.11 -34.30 6.81
N THR A 14 -21.96 -34.93 6.60
CA THR A 14 -21.19 -35.58 7.67
C THR A 14 -20.69 -34.52 8.66
N SER A 15 -20.51 -34.89 9.94
CA SER A 15 -19.95 -33.98 10.96
C SER A 15 -18.63 -33.34 10.50
N SER A 16 -17.81 -34.12 9.77
CA SER A 16 -16.55 -33.67 9.14
C SER A 16 -16.72 -32.59 8.06
N GLN A 17 -17.84 -32.56 7.33
CA GLN A 17 -18.13 -31.51 6.36
C GLN A 17 -18.63 -30.23 7.04
N ARG A 18 -19.37 -30.34 8.14
CA ARG A 18 -19.84 -29.20 8.92
C ARG A 18 -18.68 -28.47 9.61
N VAL A 19 -17.76 -29.22 10.22
CA VAL A 19 -16.55 -28.65 10.86
C VAL A 19 -15.69 -27.89 9.85
N LYS A 20 -15.46 -28.45 8.65
CA LYS A 20 -14.71 -27.77 7.59
C LYS A 20 -15.39 -26.50 7.06
N GLU A 21 -16.72 -26.49 6.99
CA GLU A 21 -17.49 -25.29 6.60
C GLU A 21 -17.46 -24.21 7.70
N GLU A 22 -17.53 -24.59 8.98
CA GLU A 22 -17.40 -23.68 10.12
C GLU A 22 -15.99 -23.07 10.19
N GLU A 23 -14.93 -23.90 10.11
CA GLU A 23 -13.55 -23.40 10.09
C GLU A 23 -13.29 -22.45 8.92
N LYS A 24 -13.88 -22.73 7.75
CA LYS A 24 -13.80 -21.84 6.59
C LYS A 24 -14.54 -20.53 6.85
N ARG A 25 -15.73 -20.57 7.45
CA ARG A 25 -16.49 -19.37 7.82
C ARG A 25 -15.73 -18.51 8.82
N GLU A 26 -15.22 -19.09 9.91
CA GLU A 26 -14.44 -18.37 10.90
C GLU A 26 -13.19 -17.73 10.30
N LYS A 27 -12.46 -18.45 9.43
CA LYS A 27 -11.30 -17.89 8.72
C LYS A 27 -11.69 -16.73 7.80
N THR A 28 -12.80 -16.86 7.07
CA THR A 28 -13.31 -15.80 6.19
C THR A 28 -13.70 -14.56 6.99
N GLU A 29 -14.40 -14.73 8.12
CA GLU A 29 -14.79 -13.63 9.00
C GLU A 29 -13.59 -12.93 9.62
N LYS A 30 -12.58 -13.68 10.09
CA LYS A 30 -11.32 -13.12 10.61
C LYS A 30 -10.57 -12.30 9.55
N LEU A 31 -10.44 -12.83 8.34
CA LEU A 31 -9.77 -12.13 7.23
C LEU A 31 -10.54 -10.87 6.81
N ASN A 32 -11.87 -10.92 6.77
CA ASN A 32 -12.70 -9.74 6.49
C ASN A 32 -12.59 -8.68 7.59
N ALA A 33 -12.56 -9.08 8.86
CA ALA A 33 -12.35 -8.17 9.98
C ALA A 33 -10.98 -7.48 9.90
N GLN A 34 -9.93 -8.24 9.58
CA GLN A 34 -8.59 -7.69 9.35
C GLN A 34 -8.57 -6.72 8.16
N LYS A 35 -9.21 -7.08 7.04
CA LYS A 35 -9.32 -6.19 5.87
C LYS A 35 -10.03 -4.88 6.23
N SER A 36 -11.14 -4.95 6.96
CA SER A 36 -11.88 -3.75 7.40
C SER A 36 -11.04 -2.86 8.32
N ALA A 37 -10.29 -3.45 9.24
CA ALA A 37 -9.39 -2.72 10.12
C ALA A 37 -8.25 -2.05 9.34
N LEU A 38 -7.62 -2.76 8.40
CA LEU A 38 -6.59 -2.20 7.52
C LEU A 38 -7.14 -1.11 6.61
N GLY A 39 -8.35 -1.28 6.06
CA GLY A 39 -9.01 -0.25 5.26
C GLY A 39 -9.26 1.04 6.04
N SER A 40 -9.63 0.93 7.32
CA SER A 40 -9.79 2.09 8.21
C SER A 40 -8.46 2.79 8.48
N LYS A 41 -7.38 2.03 8.67
CA LYS A 41 -6.02 2.58 8.81
C LYS A 41 -5.55 3.26 7.53
N LEU A 42 -5.81 2.66 6.37
CA LEU A 42 -5.46 3.22 5.07
C LEU A 42 -6.18 4.55 4.85
N ALA A 43 -7.49 4.62 5.15
CA ALA A 43 -8.26 5.86 5.06
C ALA A 43 -7.69 6.96 5.97
N ALA A 44 -7.26 6.61 7.19
CA ALA A 44 -6.62 7.56 8.09
C ALA A 44 -5.27 8.07 7.56
N VAL A 45 -4.44 7.17 7.00
CA VAL A 45 -3.15 7.54 6.38
C VAL A 45 -3.36 8.39 5.14
N ASP A 46 -4.31 8.04 4.27
CA ASP A 46 -4.64 8.81 3.07
C ASP A 46 -5.18 10.20 3.42
N ALA A 47 -6.01 10.31 4.47
CA ALA A 47 -6.48 11.59 4.98
C ALA A 47 -5.33 12.46 5.51
N LEU A 48 -4.42 11.89 6.30
CA LEU A 48 -3.21 12.59 6.75
C LEU A 48 -2.35 13.03 5.56
N ARG A 49 -2.12 12.13 4.60
CA ARG A 49 -1.31 12.37 3.41
C ARG A 49 -1.87 13.48 2.51
N SER A 50 -3.19 13.57 2.41
CA SER A 50 -3.88 14.62 1.64
C SER A 50 -3.69 16.03 2.21
N GLY A 51 -3.40 16.13 3.52
CA GLY A 51 -3.09 17.39 4.18
C GLY A 51 -1.66 17.89 3.94
N PHE A 52 -0.79 17.08 3.32
CA PHE A 52 0.58 17.47 3.01
C PHE A 52 0.77 17.64 1.51
N GLU A 53 1.10 18.85 1.09
CA GLU A 53 1.54 19.14 -0.28
C GLU A 53 3.07 19.05 -0.38
N ILE A 54 3.58 18.61 -1.53
CA ILE A 54 5.02 18.61 -1.78
C ILE A 54 5.44 20.09 -1.95
N PRO A 55 6.31 20.63 -1.08
CA PRO A 55 6.72 22.02 -1.17
C PRO A 55 7.39 22.31 -2.53
N ALA A 56 7.13 23.51 -3.05
CA ALA A 56 7.83 24.02 -4.23
C ALA A 56 9.24 24.49 -3.82
N ILE A 57 10.25 23.84 -4.39
CA ILE A 57 11.67 24.09 -4.13
C ILE A 57 12.43 24.53 -5.39
N GLU A 58 11.71 24.84 -6.47
CA GLU A 58 12.31 25.40 -7.69
C GLU A 58 13.13 26.66 -7.38
N GLY A 59 14.33 26.75 -7.95
CA GLY A 59 15.27 27.83 -7.71
C GLY A 59 16.07 27.71 -6.41
N ARG A 60 15.75 26.78 -5.51
CA ARG A 60 16.49 26.57 -4.25
C ARG A 60 17.78 25.78 -4.48
N GLU A 61 18.73 26.01 -3.56
CA GLU A 61 19.95 25.21 -3.45
C GLU A 61 19.67 23.96 -2.61
N VAL A 62 20.24 22.85 -3.06
CA VAL A 62 20.17 21.54 -2.40
C VAL A 62 21.57 20.96 -2.35
N GLU A 63 21.82 20.06 -1.41
CA GLU A 63 23.08 19.36 -1.28
C GLU A 63 22.86 17.86 -1.48
N HIS A 64 23.52 17.26 -2.45
CA HIS A 64 23.39 15.84 -2.72
C HIS A 64 24.65 15.08 -2.28
N VAL A 65 24.47 13.95 -1.60
CA VAL A 65 25.58 13.17 -1.03
C VAL A 65 26.65 12.79 -2.07
N GLN A 66 26.23 12.47 -3.30
CA GLN A 66 27.14 12.09 -4.39
C GLN A 66 27.63 13.26 -5.26
N TYR A 67 26.81 14.31 -5.44
CA TYR A 67 27.06 15.35 -6.46
C TYR A 67 27.42 16.70 -5.85
N GLY A 68 27.37 16.82 -4.52
CA GLY A 68 27.58 18.06 -3.79
C GLY A 68 26.43 19.05 -3.97
N THR A 69 26.75 20.33 -3.86
CA THR A 69 25.78 21.42 -3.98
C THR A 69 25.23 21.52 -5.41
N GLY A 70 23.90 21.57 -5.51
CA GLY A 70 23.18 21.78 -6.76
C GLY A 70 22.07 22.80 -6.61
N LYS A 71 21.52 23.24 -7.74
CA LYS A 71 20.39 24.16 -7.80
C LYS A 71 19.23 23.51 -8.52
N VAL A 72 18.03 23.58 -7.94
CA VAL A 72 16.82 23.08 -8.59
C VAL A 72 16.46 24.04 -9.72
N ILE A 73 16.53 23.56 -10.96
CA ILE A 73 16.24 24.37 -12.15
C ILE A 73 14.81 24.22 -12.65
N ARG A 74 14.11 23.14 -12.24
CA ARG A 74 12.74 22.87 -12.64
C ARG A 74 12.08 21.88 -11.69
N GLN A 75 10.80 22.10 -11.36
CA GLN A 75 9.98 21.16 -10.60
C GLN A 75 8.67 20.84 -11.33
N ASP A 76 8.51 19.59 -11.75
CA ASP A 76 7.27 19.05 -12.32
C ASP A 76 6.62 18.12 -11.27
N GLY A 77 5.86 18.72 -10.35
CA GLY A 77 5.20 18.00 -9.24
C GLY A 77 6.20 17.32 -8.31
N ALA A 78 6.21 15.99 -8.30
CA ALA A 78 7.12 15.16 -7.51
C ALA A 78 8.51 14.98 -8.16
N VAL A 79 8.69 15.34 -9.44
CA VAL A 79 9.97 15.19 -10.13
C VAL A 79 10.66 16.55 -10.21
N ILE A 80 11.86 16.63 -9.65
CA ILE A 80 12.72 17.80 -9.72
C ILE A 80 13.90 17.55 -10.65
N THR A 81 14.33 18.61 -11.31
CA THR A 81 15.57 18.62 -12.10
C THR A 81 16.55 19.53 -11.38
N VAL A 82 17.67 18.95 -10.96
CA VAL A 82 18.73 19.66 -10.22
C VAL A 82 19.99 19.72 -11.07
N GLN A 83 20.56 20.91 -11.15
CA GLN A 83 21.85 21.17 -11.79
C GLN A 83 22.96 21.14 -10.74
N TYR A 84 23.88 20.20 -10.86
CA TYR A 84 25.09 20.03 -10.06
C TYR A 84 26.29 20.40 -10.92
N GLY A 85 26.74 21.66 -10.84
CA GLY A 85 27.78 22.18 -11.74
C GLY A 85 27.41 21.96 -13.22
N ASP A 86 28.19 21.14 -13.92
CA ASP A 86 28.01 20.84 -15.34
C ASP A 86 27.02 19.69 -15.61
N VAL A 87 26.50 19.04 -14.57
CA VAL A 87 25.63 17.86 -14.70
C VAL A 87 24.21 18.17 -14.26
N THR A 88 23.22 17.75 -15.03
CA THR A 88 21.81 17.84 -14.65
C THR A 88 21.25 16.46 -14.32
N LYS A 89 20.55 16.34 -13.18
CA LYS A 89 19.92 15.08 -12.74
C LYS A 89 18.45 15.29 -12.44
N LYS A 90 17.63 14.32 -12.86
CA LYS A 90 16.24 14.22 -12.48
C LYS A 90 16.12 13.35 -11.24
N GLN A 91 15.42 13.85 -10.24
CA GLN A 91 15.28 13.24 -8.93
C GLN A 91 13.81 13.32 -8.49
N LYS A 92 13.39 12.38 -7.65
CA LYS A 92 11.99 12.28 -7.21
C LYS A 92 11.87 12.69 -5.75
N LEU A 93 11.10 13.72 -5.48
CA LEU A 93 10.64 14.08 -4.14
C LEU A 93 9.37 13.28 -3.79
N PRO A 94 9.13 13.01 -2.50
CA PRO A 94 10.03 13.22 -1.37
C PRO A 94 11.15 12.17 -1.23
N PHE A 95 11.14 11.12 -2.06
CA PHE A 95 12.02 9.95 -1.97
C PHE A 95 13.51 10.26 -1.75
N VAL A 96 14.09 11.19 -2.53
CA VAL A 96 15.53 11.49 -2.42
C VAL A 96 15.92 12.18 -1.11
N VAL A 97 15.01 12.93 -0.51
CA VAL A 97 15.24 13.64 0.76
C VAL A 97 15.04 12.68 1.93
N ALA A 98 13.92 11.95 1.92
CA ALA A 98 13.64 10.92 2.93
C ALA A 98 14.64 9.75 2.89
N GLY A 99 15.27 9.51 1.75
CA GLY A 99 16.36 8.54 1.58
C GLY A 99 17.73 9.04 2.05
N GLY A 100 17.85 10.30 2.50
CA GLY A 100 19.11 10.90 2.92
C GLY A 100 20.11 11.11 1.77
N LEU A 101 19.64 11.12 0.52
CA LEU A 101 20.49 11.35 -0.65
C LEU A 101 20.63 12.85 -0.96
N MET A 102 19.65 13.64 -0.54
CA MET A 102 19.57 15.08 -0.74
C MET A 102 19.18 15.78 0.55
N HIS A 103 19.88 16.87 0.84
CA HIS A 103 19.59 17.79 1.93
C HIS A 103 19.13 19.15 1.40
N LEU A 104 18.15 19.73 2.08
CA LEU A 104 17.71 21.10 1.89
C LEU A 104 18.25 21.96 3.02
N LYS A 105 18.54 23.23 2.73
CA LYS A 105 18.87 24.21 3.77
C LYS A 105 17.73 24.48 4.76
N ASP A 106 16.52 24.04 4.42
CA ASP A 106 15.29 24.29 5.16
C ASP A 106 14.83 23.01 5.87
N ALA A 107 15.11 22.94 7.18
CA ALA A 107 14.84 21.76 8.01
C ALA A 107 13.34 21.44 8.15
N ASP A 108 12.47 22.45 8.07
CA ASP A 108 11.02 22.25 8.13
C ASP A 108 10.52 21.57 6.85
N MET A 109 11.09 21.92 5.70
CA MET A 109 10.80 21.26 4.43
C MET A 109 11.33 19.82 4.40
N GLU A 110 12.53 19.57 4.91
CA GLU A 110 13.06 18.21 5.01
C GLU A 110 12.18 17.32 5.88
N THR A 111 11.76 17.83 7.04
CA THR A 111 10.88 17.12 7.97
C THR A 111 9.54 16.82 7.30
N SER A 112 8.97 17.80 6.61
CA SER A 112 7.71 17.63 5.86
C SER A 112 7.85 16.59 4.75
N LEU A 113 8.89 16.67 3.92
CA LEU A 113 9.14 15.71 2.84
C LEU A 113 9.35 14.30 3.40
N THR A 114 10.13 14.16 4.47
CA THR A 114 10.35 12.87 5.14
C THR A 114 9.03 12.30 5.64
N ARG A 115 8.19 13.13 6.26
CA ARG A 115 6.88 12.71 6.75
C ARG A 115 5.94 12.29 5.62
N ILE A 116 5.97 13.00 4.49
CA ILE A 116 5.20 12.64 3.29
C ILE A 116 5.61 11.26 2.79
N GLU A 117 6.91 11.00 2.64
CA GLU A 117 7.41 9.69 2.20
C GLU A 117 7.03 8.56 3.17
N GLU A 118 7.10 8.81 4.49
CA GLU A 118 6.66 7.84 5.48
C GLU A 118 5.19 7.47 5.32
N LEU A 119 4.31 8.47 5.14
CA LEU A 119 2.89 8.26 4.92
C LEU A 119 2.63 7.53 3.61
N ASP A 120 3.34 7.87 2.53
CA ASP A 120 3.25 7.18 1.24
C ASP A 120 3.66 5.69 1.38
N ARG A 121 4.77 5.41 2.07
CA ARG A 121 5.20 4.03 2.37
C ARG A 121 4.21 3.27 3.24
N GLN A 122 3.64 3.91 4.26
CA GLN A 122 2.62 3.30 5.11
C GLN A 122 1.35 2.97 4.32
N GLY A 123 0.89 3.90 3.48
CA GLY A 123 -0.25 3.68 2.59
C GLY A 123 -0.01 2.51 1.64
N ASP A 124 1.16 2.47 1.00
CA ASP A 124 1.52 1.39 0.07
C ASP A 124 1.68 0.04 0.76
N ALA A 125 2.22 0.00 1.98
CA ALA A 125 2.30 -1.22 2.78
C ALA A 125 0.91 -1.76 3.11
N LEU A 126 0.00 -0.89 3.59
CA LEU A 126 -1.38 -1.26 3.89
C LEU A 126 -2.14 -1.73 2.65
N ARG A 127 -1.95 -1.08 1.50
CA ARG A 127 -2.55 -1.51 0.22
C ARG A 127 -2.06 -2.90 -0.19
N LYS A 128 -0.77 -3.17 -0.09
CA LYS A 128 -0.20 -4.51 -0.38
C LYS A 128 -0.76 -5.57 0.56
N GLU A 129 -0.90 -5.26 1.84
CA GLU A 129 -1.46 -6.18 2.82
C GLU A 129 -2.95 -6.47 2.54
N MET A 130 -3.72 -5.45 2.17
CA MET A 130 -5.11 -5.64 1.72
C MET A 130 -5.21 -6.50 0.46
N GLN A 131 -4.33 -6.29 -0.53
CA GLN A 131 -4.29 -7.14 -1.74
C GLN A 131 -3.94 -8.59 -1.41
N TYR A 132 -3.05 -8.81 -0.45
CA TYR A 132 -2.71 -10.14 0.03
C TYR A 132 -3.90 -10.81 0.72
N LEU A 133 -4.61 -10.09 1.60
CA LEU A 133 -5.85 -10.60 2.22
C LEU A 133 -6.93 -10.92 1.18
N ASP A 134 -7.07 -10.09 0.15
CA ASP A 134 -8.00 -10.35 -0.96
C ASP A 134 -7.64 -11.60 -1.74
N SER A 135 -6.34 -11.83 -1.97
CA SER A 135 -5.85 -13.05 -2.61
C SER A 135 -6.14 -14.29 -1.74
N LEU A 136 -5.91 -14.20 -0.42
CA LEU A 136 -6.24 -15.27 0.52
C LEU A 136 -7.74 -15.57 0.57
N LEU A 137 -8.59 -14.54 0.59
CA LEU A 137 -10.04 -14.70 0.53
C LEU A 137 -10.50 -15.35 -0.78
N ALA A 138 -9.90 -14.95 -1.90
CA ALA A 138 -10.18 -15.53 -3.21
C ALA A 138 -9.80 -17.02 -3.26
N ASP A 139 -8.63 -17.38 -2.75
CA ASP A 139 -8.18 -18.78 -2.68
C ASP A 139 -9.03 -19.61 -1.72
N LEU A 140 -9.44 -19.04 -0.57
CA LEU A 140 -10.34 -19.72 0.35
C LEU A 140 -11.71 -19.99 -0.30
N ASN A 141 -12.22 -19.05 -1.10
CA ASN A 141 -13.52 -19.15 -1.77
C ASN A 141 -13.49 -19.92 -3.09
N LYS A 142 -12.30 -20.30 -3.58
CA LYS A 142 -12.15 -21.09 -4.80
C LYS A 142 -12.87 -22.44 -4.64
N PRO A 143 -13.74 -22.84 -5.59
CA PRO A 143 -14.29 -24.19 -5.57
C PRO A 143 -13.17 -25.21 -5.75
N PRO A 144 -13.25 -26.38 -5.10
CA PRO A 144 -12.27 -27.44 -5.33
C PRO A 144 -12.21 -27.76 -6.82
N ALA A 145 -10.99 -27.85 -7.37
CA ALA A 145 -10.78 -28.28 -8.75
C ALA A 145 -11.48 -29.63 -8.96
N LYS A 146 -12.31 -29.70 -10.01
CA LYS A 146 -13.09 -30.89 -10.38
C LYS A 146 -12.18 -32.06 -10.73
#